data_AF-A0A7X8XG22-F1
#
_entry.id   AF-A0A7X8XG22-F1
#
_cell.length_a   1.000
_cell.length_b   1.000
_cell.length_c   1.000
_cell.angle_alpha   90.00
_cell.angle_beta   90.00
_cell.angle_gamma   90.00
#
_symmetry.space_group_name_H-M   'P 1'
#
loop_
_entity.id
_entity.type
_entity.pdbx_description
1 polymer ?
#
loop_
_entity_poly.entity_id
_entity_poly.type
_entity_poly.pdbx_seq_one_letter_code
_entity_poly.pdbx_strand_id
1 'polypeptide(L)'
;MLKAVVANKKSDKRILTQWTASNRQMWDNIPTSVKNKAIEEGVAAQKKSWPYLPLSLFREHTAVGNRERYQGPYFEKRRMLGSLVLAECIEGRGRFLADIEEGIWSIIGEVVWVIPAHNSYIRDTPALPTPQTGRPIIDLFAAETAALLALTIHLLEDRLDSGLLKTVTHQLQVRLVTPYLEDHFWWMGSEGEKLNNWTPWCTQNVLLCALTMGLSDDERDRVITQAAKSLDYWLDGYGEDGCCDEGPHYWHAAALCLYGSLFLLEEALGETVTALYEVKKIRNMASYICSVHIEDDLYLNFADSSPKAGRLGAREWRFGVAVNDEELKRRALLD
;
A
#
# COMPACT_ATOMS: atom_id res chain seq x y z
N MET A 1 -4.51 -4.30 21.13
CA MET A 1 -3.19 -3.83 21.63
C MET A 1 -2.75 -2.53 20.96
N LEU A 2 -2.89 -2.37 19.64
CA LEU A 2 -2.53 -1.15 18.92
C LEU A 2 -3.37 0.05 19.38
N LYS A 3 -4.69 -0.13 19.62
CA LYS A 3 -5.56 0.94 20.14
C LYS A 3 -5.00 1.56 21.43
N ALA A 4 -4.44 0.73 22.32
CA ALA A 4 -3.88 1.20 23.58
C ALA A 4 -2.57 1.98 23.37
N VAL A 5 -1.75 1.59 22.40
CA VAL A 5 -0.49 2.28 22.06
C VAL A 5 -0.74 3.66 21.46
N VAL A 6 -1.74 3.78 20.58
CA VAL A 6 -2.05 5.06 19.92
C VAL A 6 -2.96 5.96 20.76
N ALA A 7 -3.57 5.43 21.83
CA ALA A 7 -4.49 6.20 22.67
C ALA A 7 -3.82 7.44 23.27
N ASN A 8 -4.45 8.60 23.10
CA ASN A 8 -3.96 9.91 23.56
C ASN A 8 -2.62 10.34 22.96
N LYS A 9 -2.15 9.69 21.89
CA LYS A 9 -1.02 10.14 21.10
C LYS A 9 -1.53 11.00 19.95
N LYS A 10 -0.72 11.98 19.58
CA LYS A 10 -0.98 12.86 18.45
C LYS A 10 0.23 12.86 17.55
N SER A 11 0.00 12.95 16.25
CA SER A 11 1.06 13.17 15.26
C SER A 11 0.96 14.59 14.73
N ASP A 12 1.97 15.42 14.97
CA ASP A 12 2.03 16.81 14.50
C ASP A 12 2.79 16.95 13.16
N LYS A 13 3.51 15.92 12.73
CA LYS A 13 4.33 15.93 11.51
C LYS A 13 3.85 14.95 10.43
N ARG A 14 4.24 15.25 9.18
CA ARG A 14 4.29 14.25 8.09
C ARG A 14 5.48 13.31 8.32
N ILE A 15 5.38 12.09 7.83
CA ILE A 15 6.48 11.12 7.87
C ILE A 15 7.34 11.20 6.60
N LEU A 16 8.49 10.52 6.61
CA LEU A 16 9.38 10.40 5.44
C LEU A 16 9.83 11.74 4.85
N THR A 17 9.85 12.83 5.64
CA THR A 17 10.18 14.19 5.17
C THR A 17 11.61 14.35 4.66
N GLN A 18 12.50 13.41 4.97
CA GLN A 18 13.85 13.36 4.41
C GLN A 18 13.85 12.87 2.95
N TRP A 19 12.82 12.16 2.51
CA TRP A 19 12.67 11.65 1.15
C TRP A 19 11.89 12.65 0.31
N THR A 20 12.56 13.69 -0.19
CA THR A 20 12.07 14.55 -1.27
C THR A 20 13.08 14.51 -2.41
N ALA A 21 12.65 14.69 -3.66
CA ALA A 21 13.55 14.65 -4.82
C ALA A 21 14.64 15.73 -4.77
N SER A 22 14.36 16.83 -4.08
CA SER A 22 15.29 17.93 -3.82
C SER A 22 16.32 17.62 -2.73
N ASN A 23 16.03 16.68 -1.82
CA ASN A 23 17.04 16.17 -0.88
C ASN A 23 17.97 15.17 -1.55
N ARG A 24 18.96 15.68 -2.29
CA ARG A 24 19.88 14.88 -3.12
C ARG A 24 20.66 13.83 -2.34
N GLN A 25 21.03 14.10 -1.09
CA GLN A 25 21.85 13.19 -0.28
C GLN A 25 21.23 11.80 -0.12
N MET A 26 19.90 11.71 0.02
CA MET A 26 19.21 10.42 0.15
C MET A 26 19.31 9.59 -1.13
N TRP A 27 19.13 10.23 -2.28
CA TRP A 27 19.18 9.57 -3.59
C TRP A 27 20.62 9.25 -4.01
N ASP A 28 21.57 10.11 -3.69
CA ASP A 28 22.97 9.96 -4.08
C ASP A 28 23.65 8.76 -3.40
N ASN A 29 23.15 8.33 -2.24
CA ASN A 29 23.64 7.13 -1.53
C ASN A 29 23.10 5.80 -2.08
N ILE A 30 22.15 5.83 -3.02
CA ILE A 30 21.62 4.60 -3.63
C ILE A 30 22.70 3.96 -4.53
N PRO A 31 22.90 2.62 -4.49
CA PRO A 31 23.86 1.95 -5.35
C PRO A 31 23.64 2.23 -6.85
N THR A 32 24.73 2.43 -7.60
CA THR A 32 24.68 2.81 -9.01
C THR A 32 23.88 1.81 -9.87
N SER A 33 23.96 0.51 -9.57
CA SER A 33 23.17 -0.51 -10.29
C SER A 33 21.66 -0.32 -10.11
N VAL A 34 21.21 0.00 -8.89
CA VAL A 34 19.79 0.27 -8.59
C VAL A 34 19.35 1.58 -9.26
N LYS A 35 20.19 2.61 -9.22
CA LYS A 35 19.92 3.88 -9.92
C LYS A 35 19.73 3.68 -11.42
N ASN A 36 20.66 2.96 -12.06
CA ASN A 36 20.60 2.71 -13.50
C ASN A 36 19.32 1.94 -13.86
N LYS A 37 18.99 0.88 -13.11
CA LYS A 37 17.76 0.11 -13.33
C LYS A 37 16.50 0.97 -13.23
N ALA A 38 16.38 1.79 -12.18
CA ALA A 38 15.23 2.66 -12.00
C ALA A 38 15.13 3.72 -13.13
N ILE A 39 16.25 4.29 -13.58
CA ILE A 39 16.27 5.21 -14.72
C ILE A 39 15.85 4.48 -16.01
N GLU A 40 16.35 3.27 -16.27
CA GLU A 40 15.97 2.46 -17.43
C GLU A 40 14.47 2.17 -17.45
N GLU A 41 13.89 1.80 -16.30
CA GLU A 41 12.45 1.60 -16.15
C GLU A 41 11.65 2.88 -16.39
N GLY A 42 12.09 4.03 -15.88
CA GLY A 42 11.49 5.33 -16.17
C GLY A 42 11.53 5.69 -17.66
N VAL A 43 12.67 5.45 -18.32
CA VAL A 43 12.83 5.65 -19.78
C VAL A 43 11.93 4.70 -20.57
N ALA A 44 11.74 3.47 -20.11
CA ALA A 44 10.81 2.53 -20.73
C ALA A 44 9.35 2.98 -20.56
N ALA A 45 8.98 3.48 -19.38
CA ALA A 45 7.65 4.00 -19.10
C ALA A 45 7.33 5.25 -19.94
N GLN A 46 8.28 6.18 -20.10
CA GLN A 46 8.15 7.40 -20.92
C GLN A 46 7.84 7.12 -22.41
N LYS A 47 8.16 5.92 -22.91
CA LYS A 47 7.87 5.51 -24.30
C LYS A 47 6.46 4.95 -24.49
N LYS A 48 5.70 4.73 -23.41
CA LYS A 48 4.38 4.14 -23.44
C LYS A 48 3.30 5.21 -23.39
N SER A 49 2.18 4.97 -24.05
CA SER A 49 0.99 5.80 -23.88
C SER A 49 0.23 5.40 -22.62
N TRP A 50 -0.37 6.37 -21.94
CA TRP A 50 -1.22 6.13 -20.79
C TRP A 50 -2.49 5.33 -21.16
N PRO A 51 -2.71 4.12 -20.61
CA PRO A 51 -3.84 3.29 -21.02
C PRO A 51 -5.21 3.91 -20.65
N TYR A 52 -6.14 3.90 -21.61
CA TYR A 52 -7.54 4.23 -21.36
C TYR A 52 -8.30 3.03 -20.78
N LEU A 53 -9.18 3.27 -19.81
CA LEU A 53 -9.98 2.24 -19.12
C LEU A 53 -11.47 2.40 -19.48
N PRO A 54 -11.94 1.85 -20.61
CA PRO A 54 -13.32 1.97 -21.05
C PRO A 54 -14.28 1.17 -20.16
N LEU A 55 -15.52 1.67 -20.04
CA LEU A 55 -16.61 0.97 -19.35
C LEU A 55 -16.92 -0.40 -19.97
N SER A 56 -16.68 -0.58 -21.27
CA SER A 56 -16.85 -1.88 -21.94
C SER A 56 -15.94 -2.94 -21.32
N LEU A 57 -14.65 -2.65 -21.13
CA LEU A 57 -13.71 -3.56 -20.46
C LEU A 57 -14.11 -3.79 -19.00
N PHE A 58 -14.61 -2.77 -18.31
CA PHE A 58 -15.07 -2.93 -16.92
C PHE A 58 -16.24 -3.93 -16.83
N ARG A 59 -17.20 -3.83 -17.75
CA ARG A 59 -18.41 -4.68 -17.79
C ARG A 59 -18.15 -6.12 -18.21
N GLU A 60 -17.00 -6.43 -18.83
CA GLU A 60 -16.66 -7.79 -19.22
C GLU A 60 -16.68 -8.75 -18.03
N HIS A 61 -16.32 -8.29 -16.83
CA HIS A 61 -16.36 -9.13 -15.64
C HIS A 61 -17.78 -9.60 -15.31
N THR A 62 -18.75 -8.70 -15.29
CA THR A 62 -20.15 -9.06 -15.03
C THR A 62 -20.80 -9.80 -16.19
N ALA A 63 -20.30 -9.64 -17.42
CA ALA A 63 -20.86 -10.28 -18.61
C ALA A 63 -20.36 -11.72 -18.79
N VAL A 64 -19.06 -11.97 -18.60
CA VAL A 64 -18.41 -13.25 -18.92
C VAL A 64 -17.35 -13.68 -17.88
N GLY A 65 -17.26 -12.99 -16.74
CA GLY A 65 -16.28 -13.28 -15.68
C GLY A 65 -14.88 -12.69 -15.91
N ASN A 66 -14.57 -12.18 -17.11
CA ASN A 66 -13.23 -11.69 -17.41
C ASN A 66 -12.91 -10.36 -16.70
N ARG A 67 -12.01 -10.41 -15.73
CA ARG A 67 -11.47 -9.23 -15.02
C ARG A 67 -10.06 -8.83 -15.49
N GLU A 68 -9.33 -9.76 -16.11
CA GLU A 68 -7.90 -9.61 -16.44
C GLU A 68 -7.66 -8.52 -17.49
N ARG A 69 -8.53 -8.40 -18.48
CA ARG A 69 -8.38 -7.42 -19.57
C ARG A 69 -8.53 -5.98 -19.10
N TYR A 70 -9.27 -5.74 -18.02
CA TYR A 70 -9.30 -4.44 -17.34
C TYR A 70 -8.10 -4.25 -16.41
N GLN A 71 -7.74 -5.30 -15.65
CA GLN A 71 -6.64 -5.26 -14.69
C GLN A 71 -5.28 -4.97 -15.33
N GLY A 72 -4.98 -5.57 -16.47
CA GLY A 72 -3.72 -5.36 -17.20
C GLY A 72 -3.38 -3.87 -17.39
N PRO A 73 -4.19 -3.10 -18.13
CA PRO A 73 -3.98 -1.68 -18.33
C PRO A 73 -4.12 -0.86 -17.03
N TYR A 74 -5.02 -1.26 -16.11
CA TYR A 74 -5.18 -0.59 -14.81
C TYR A 74 -3.86 -0.60 -14.02
N PHE A 75 -3.24 -1.78 -13.85
CA PHE A 75 -1.98 -1.93 -13.13
C PHE A 75 -0.78 -1.39 -13.91
N GLU A 76 -0.78 -1.50 -15.24
CA GLU A 76 0.27 -0.90 -16.07
C GLU A 76 0.37 0.61 -15.84
N LYS A 77 -0.76 1.32 -15.77
CA LYS A 77 -0.77 2.75 -15.47
C LYS A 77 -0.09 3.09 -14.14
N ARG A 78 -0.40 2.36 -13.06
CA ARG A 78 0.22 2.61 -11.73
C ARG A 78 1.73 2.30 -11.76
N ARG A 79 2.13 1.21 -12.42
CA ARG A 79 3.55 0.85 -12.58
C ARG A 79 4.32 1.91 -13.38
N MET A 80 3.73 2.42 -14.46
CA MET A 80 4.32 3.50 -15.25
C MET A 80 4.58 4.74 -14.39
N LEU A 81 3.59 5.19 -13.62
CA LEU A 81 3.75 6.33 -12.72
C LEU A 81 4.86 6.06 -11.68
N GLY A 82 4.84 4.90 -11.02
CA GLY A 82 5.86 4.53 -10.04
C GLY A 82 7.28 4.54 -10.61
N SER A 83 7.48 3.96 -11.80
CA SER A 83 8.79 3.95 -12.49
C SER A 83 9.26 5.36 -12.86
N LEU A 84 8.37 6.22 -13.37
CA LEU A 84 8.70 7.61 -13.73
C LEU A 84 9.10 8.42 -12.49
N VAL A 85 8.32 8.32 -11.41
CA VAL A 85 8.57 9.03 -10.15
C VAL A 85 9.91 8.62 -9.54
N LEU A 86 10.19 7.32 -9.48
CA LEU A 86 11.46 6.82 -8.94
C LEU A 86 12.65 7.27 -9.80
N ALA A 87 12.51 7.23 -11.13
CA ALA A 87 13.53 7.71 -12.06
C ALA A 87 13.79 9.22 -11.87
N GLU A 88 12.74 10.04 -11.70
CA GLU A 88 12.88 11.48 -11.45
C GLU A 88 13.52 11.78 -10.09
N CYS A 89 13.15 11.03 -9.05
CA CYS A 89 13.77 11.18 -7.73
C CYS A 89 15.27 10.87 -7.79
N ILE A 90 15.66 9.83 -8.50
CA ILE A 90 17.07 9.44 -8.67
C ILE A 90 17.82 10.43 -9.57
N GLU A 91 17.24 10.83 -10.70
CA GLU A 91 17.92 11.67 -11.68
C GLU A 91 17.94 13.15 -11.26
N GLY A 92 16.83 13.68 -10.73
CA GLY A 92 16.72 15.05 -10.21
C GLY A 92 16.81 16.16 -11.25
N ARG A 93 16.62 15.86 -12.55
CA ARG A 93 16.86 16.81 -13.66
C ARG A 93 15.60 17.33 -14.35
N GLY A 94 14.43 16.84 -13.97
CA GLY A 94 13.12 17.31 -14.45
C GLY A 94 12.65 16.61 -15.73
N ARG A 95 13.41 15.62 -16.20
CA ARG A 95 13.16 14.93 -17.47
C ARG A 95 11.81 14.23 -17.51
N PHE A 96 11.36 13.68 -16.39
CA PHE A 96 10.16 12.86 -16.33
C PHE A 96 8.94 13.62 -15.77
N LEU A 97 9.11 14.88 -15.34
CA LEU A 97 8.04 15.63 -14.68
C LEU A 97 6.78 15.76 -15.53
N ALA A 98 6.91 16.08 -16.83
CA ALA A 98 5.76 16.21 -17.72
C ALA A 98 4.97 14.90 -17.85
N ASP A 99 5.66 13.76 -17.95
CA ASP A 99 5.01 12.45 -18.00
C ASP A 99 4.37 12.08 -16.65
N ILE A 100 5.01 12.44 -15.53
CA ILE A 100 4.46 12.23 -14.18
C ILE A 100 3.15 13.02 -14.01
N GLU A 101 3.12 14.29 -14.44
CA GLU A 101 1.91 15.12 -14.39
C GLU A 101 0.77 14.52 -15.22
N GLU A 102 1.06 14.06 -16.44
CA GLU A 102 0.09 13.36 -17.28
C GLU A 102 -0.38 12.04 -16.64
N GLY A 103 0.53 11.30 -16.00
CA GLY A 103 0.20 10.08 -15.26
C GLY A 103 -0.73 10.31 -14.09
N ILE A 104 -0.46 11.35 -13.28
CA ILE A 104 -1.34 11.79 -12.19
C ILE A 104 -2.71 12.14 -12.78
N TRP A 105 -2.75 12.98 -13.82
CA TRP A 105 -4.00 13.39 -14.48
C TRP A 105 -4.81 12.19 -15.00
N SER A 106 -4.12 11.24 -15.64
CA SER A 106 -4.71 10.01 -16.19
C SER A 106 -5.30 9.09 -15.12
N ILE A 107 -4.71 9.04 -13.92
CA ILE A 107 -5.21 8.21 -12.80
C ILE A 107 -6.37 8.91 -12.09
N ILE A 108 -6.26 10.21 -11.80
CA ILE A 108 -7.34 10.94 -11.11
C ILE A 108 -8.58 11.12 -12.01
N GLY A 109 -8.39 11.12 -13.33
CA GLY A 109 -9.47 11.13 -14.32
C GLY A 109 -10.24 9.82 -14.45
N GLU A 110 -9.80 8.74 -13.80
CA GLU A 110 -10.55 7.48 -13.80
C GLU A 110 -11.87 7.60 -13.03
N VAL A 111 -12.89 6.91 -13.50
CA VAL A 111 -14.22 6.93 -12.87
C VAL A 111 -14.17 6.35 -11.45
N VAL A 112 -13.39 5.29 -11.24
CA VAL A 112 -13.11 4.66 -9.94
C VAL A 112 -11.69 4.11 -9.93
N TRP A 113 -11.14 3.92 -8.74
CA TRP A 113 -9.85 3.23 -8.53
C TRP A 113 -10.02 1.76 -8.13
N VAL A 114 -11.20 1.20 -8.34
CA VAL A 114 -11.54 -0.18 -7.99
C VAL A 114 -11.61 -1.01 -9.25
N ILE A 115 -11.11 -2.24 -9.19
CA ILE A 115 -11.20 -3.17 -10.31
C ILE A 115 -12.61 -3.80 -10.39
N PRO A 116 -13.04 -4.33 -11.55
CA PRO A 116 -14.42 -4.77 -11.75
C PRO A 116 -14.91 -5.81 -10.75
N ALA A 117 -14.06 -6.75 -10.35
CA ALA A 117 -14.42 -7.80 -9.40
C ALA A 117 -14.65 -7.32 -7.97
N HIS A 118 -14.16 -6.12 -7.63
CA HIS A 118 -14.28 -5.54 -6.30
C HIS A 118 -15.36 -4.44 -6.26
N ASN A 119 -16.07 -4.20 -7.36
CA ASN A 119 -17.11 -3.16 -7.46
C ASN A 119 -18.42 -3.60 -6.76
N SER A 120 -18.34 -3.89 -5.47
CA SER A 120 -19.45 -4.26 -4.61
C SER A 120 -19.44 -3.43 -3.33
N TYR A 121 -20.62 -3.04 -2.86
CA TYR A 121 -20.80 -2.26 -1.64
C TYR A 121 -21.11 -3.11 -0.40
N ILE A 122 -21.42 -4.38 -0.63
CA ILE A 122 -21.72 -5.35 0.43
C ILE A 122 -20.74 -6.51 0.22
N ARG A 123 -20.17 -6.99 1.32
CA ARG A 123 -19.28 -8.14 1.29
C ARG A 123 -20.03 -9.36 0.76
N ASP A 124 -19.33 -10.18 -0.03
CA ASP A 124 -19.84 -11.45 -0.58
C ASP A 124 -21.11 -11.32 -1.44
N THR A 125 -21.36 -10.12 -2.01
CA THR A 125 -22.39 -9.91 -3.03
C THR A 125 -21.79 -9.74 -4.42
N PRO A 126 -22.53 -10.09 -5.50
CA PRO A 126 -22.04 -9.91 -6.87
C PRO A 126 -21.60 -8.48 -7.16
N ALA A 127 -20.49 -8.34 -7.89
CA ALA A 127 -20.01 -7.04 -8.34
C ALA A 127 -21.03 -6.37 -9.29
N LEU A 128 -21.16 -5.06 -9.17
CA LEU A 128 -22.03 -4.26 -10.02
C LEU A 128 -21.36 -3.99 -11.38
N PRO A 129 -22.14 -3.97 -12.48
CA PRO A 129 -21.60 -3.78 -13.83
C PRO A 129 -21.14 -2.33 -14.09
N THR A 130 -21.51 -1.38 -13.24
CA THR A 130 -21.18 0.04 -13.42
C THR A 130 -20.76 0.64 -12.09
N PRO A 131 -19.60 1.31 -12.02
CA PRO A 131 -19.18 1.99 -10.80
C PRO A 131 -20.03 3.23 -10.51
N GLN A 132 -20.18 3.59 -9.23
CA GLN A 132 -20.91 4.79 -8.80
C GLN A 132 -19.93 5.83 -8.27
N THR A 133 -19.80 6.98 -8.95
CA THR A 133 -18.81 8.02 -8.62
C THR A 133 -19.08 8.73 -7.30
N GLY A 134 -20.34 8.81 -6.87
CA GLY A 134 -20.74 9.42 -5.60
C GLY A 134 -20.63 8.50 -4.38
N ARG A 135 -20.17 7.26 -4.56
CA ARG A 135 -20.01 6.28 -3.48
C ARG A 135 -18.70 5.51 -3.71
N PRO A 136 -17.55 6.11 -3.36
CA PRO A 136 -16.25 5.46 -3.55
C PRO A 136 -16.15 4.19 -2.70
N ILE A 137 -15.46 3.19 -3.24
CA ILE A 137 -15.09 1.96 -2.54
C ILE A 137 -13.60 2.04 -2.26
N ILE A 138 -13.20 1.80 -1.01
CA ILE A 138 -11.79 1.61 -0.66
C ILE A 138 -11.55 0.10 -0.61
N ASP A 139 -11.04 -0.45 -1.72
CA ASP A 139 -10.49 -1.80 -1.79
C ASP A 139 -8.96 -1.76 -1.77
N LEU A 140 -8.32 -2.93 -1.92
CA LEU A 140 -6.86 -3.08 -1.98
C LEU A 140 -6.22 -2.06 -2.94
N PHE A 141 -6.77 -1.96 -4.15
CA PHE A 141 -6.14 -1.22 -5.24
C PHE A 141 -6.50 0.27 -5.26
N ALA A 142 -7.66 0.64 -4.72
CA ALA A 142 -7.99 2.03 -4.44
C ALA A 142 -7.08 2.58 -3.33
N ALA A 143 -6.85 1.82 -2.26
CA ALA A 143 -5.93 2.20 -1.21
C ALA A 143 -4.49 2.32 -1.76
N GLU A 144 -3.99 1.35 -2.52
CA GLU A 144 -2.67 1.42 -3.18
C GLU A 144 -2.55 2.59 -4.16
N THR A 145 -3.59 2.86 -4.96
CA THR A 145 -3.61 3.99 -5.90
C THR A 145 -3.48 5.30 -5.13
N ALA A 146 -4.20 5.44 -4.01
CA ALA A 146 -4.13 6.63 -3.19
C ALA A 146 -2.75 6.80 -2.52
N ALA A 147 -2.17 5.70 -2.01
CA ALA A 147 -0.82 5.71 -1.45
C ALA A 147 0.24 6.08 -2.49
N LEU A 148 0.15 5.55 -3.72
CA LEU A 148 1.02 5.91 -4.83
C LEU A 148 0.96 7.40 -5.16
N LEU A 149 -0.26 7.96 -5.27
CA LEU A 149 -0.46 9.38 -5.57
C LEU A 149 0.05 10.27 -4.43
N ALA A 150 -0.28 9.95 -3.18
CA ALA A 150 0.18 10.69 -2.01
C ALA A 150 1.70 10.68 -1.89
N LEU A 151 2.33 9.53 -2.07
CA LEU A 151 3.79 9.42 -2.05
C LEU A 151 4.42 10.16 -3.23
N THR A 152 3.81 10.10 -4.42
CA THR A 152 4.27 10.88 -5.59
C THR A 152 4.31 12.37 -5.29
N ILE A 153 3.24 12.89 -4.68
CA ILE A 153 3.16 14.30 -4.26
C ILE A 153 4.24 14.58 -3.22
N HIS A 154 4.32 13.79 -2.15
CA HIS A 154 5.29 13.99 -1.08
C HIS A 154 6.74 14.03 -1.60
N LEU A 155 7.08 13.15 -2.55
CA LEU A 155 8.41 13.09 -3.13
C LEU A 155 8.73 14.29 -4.05
N LEU A 156 7.73 14.92 -4.68
CA LEU A 156 7.91 15.86 -5.79
C LEU A 156 7.14 17.19 -5.64
N GLU A 157 6.57 17.50 -4.47
CA GLU A 157 5.64 18.63 -4.27
C GLU A 157 6.24 19.99 -4.63
N ASP A 158 7.56 20.15 -4.52
CA ASP A 158 8.28 21.38 -4.86
C ASP A 158 8.62 21.49 -6.36
N ARG A 159 8.25 20.49 -7.17
CA ARG A 159 8.63 20.36 -8.59
C ARG A 159 7.43 20.17 -9.54
N LEU A 160 6.24 19.91 -9.01
CA LEU A 160 5.02 19.69 -9.78
C LEU A 160 4.16 20.97 -9.87
N ASP A 161 3.32 21.06 -10.90
CA ASP A 161 2.35 22.14 -11.03
C ASP A 161 1.42 22.27 -9.81
N SER A 162 1.34 23.47 -9.24
CA SER A 162 0.55 23.74 -8.04
C SER A 162 -0.96 23.56 -8.24
N GLY A 163 -1.48 23.74 -9.46
CA GLY A 163 -2.88 23.50 -9.79
C GLY A 163 -3.21 22.00 -9.83
N LEU A 164 -2.30 21.20 -10.39
CA LEU A 164 -2.37 19.75 -10.34
C LEU A 164 -2.32 19.25 -8.91
N LEU A 165 -1.37 19.73 -8.08
CA LEU A 165 -1.25 19.36 -6.66
C LEU A 165 -2.56 19.58 -5.88
N LYS A 166 -3.22 20.73 -6.07
CA LYS A 166 -4.54 21.00 -5.46
C LYS A 166 -5.59 20.01 -5.95
N THR A 167 -5.59 19.69 -7.24
CA THR A 167 -6.56 18.79 -7.86
C THR A 167 -6.40 17.36 -7.34
N VAL A 168 -5.18 16.80 -7.36
CA VAL A 168 -4.93 15.44 -6.85
C VAL A 168 -5.17 15.34 -5.34
N THR A 169 -4.81 16.37 -4.57
CA THR A 169 -5.08 16.41 -3.12
C THR A 169 -6.59 16.36 -2.86
N HIS A 170 -7.39 17.13 -3.62
CA HIS A 170 -8.84 17.06 -3.52
C HIS A 170 -9.39 15.68 -3.90
N GLN A 171 -8.85 15.03 -4.95
CA GLN A 171 -9.26 13.68 -5.33
C GLN A 171 -8.95 12.63 -4.26
N LEU A 172 -7.79 12.74 -3.60
CA LEU A 172 -7.44 11.90 -2.45
C LEU A 172 -8.40 12.14 -1.27
N GLN A 173 -8.78 13.39 -1.02
CA GLN A 173 -9.74 13.72 0.02
C GLN A 173 -11.09 13.04 -0.23
N VAL A 174 -11.67 13.22 -1.42
CA VAL A 174 -13.04 12.74 -1.72
C VAL A 174 -13.12 11.25 -2.00
N ARG A 175 -12.03 10.60 -2.43
CA ARG A 175 -12.03 9.17 -2.78
C ARG A 175 -11.43 8.26 -1.71
N LEU A 176 -10.62 8.80 -0.80
CA LEU A 176 -9.97 8.01 0.25
C LEU A 176 -10.23 8.56 1.64
N VAL A 177 -9.80 9.79 1.95
CA VAL A 177 -9.77 10.29 3.33
C VAL A 177 -11.17 10.43 3.92
N THR A 178 -12.05 11.15 3.23
CA THR A 178 -13.43 11.35 3.69
C THR A 178 -14.19 10.03 3.79
N PRO A 179 -14.23 9.15 2.76
CA PRO A 179 -14.92 7.86 2.88
C PRO A 179 -14.34 6.95 3.96
N TYR A 180 -13.02 6.92 4.16
CA TYR A 180 -12.40 6.12 5.23
C TYR A 180 -12.82 6.58 6.63
N LEU A 181 -13.08 7.88 6.80
CA LEU A 181 -13.45 8.48 8.08
C LEU A 181 -14.96 8.50 8.34
N GLU A 182 -15.78 8.40 7.30
CA GLU A 182 -17.24 8.57 7.37
C GLU A 182 -18.03 7.28 7.07
N ASP A 183 -17.48 6.36 6.27
CA ASP A 183 -18.10 5.10 5.91
C ASP A 183 -17.47 3.90 6.62
N HIS A 184 -18.20 2.76 6.63
CA HIS A 184 -17.66 1.47 7.08
C HIS A 184 -17.41 0.56 5.88
N PHE A 185 -16.17 0.10 5.74
CA PHE A 185 -15.81 -0.98 4.82
C PHE A 185 -15.61 -2.26 5.64
N TRP A 186 -16.09 -3.41 5.14
CA TRP A 186 -16.08 -4.67 5.90
C TRP A 186 -14.69 -5.09 6.41
N TRP A 187 -13.62 -4.70 5.71
CA TRP A 187 -12.24 -5.00 6.11
C TRP A 187 -11.75 -4.11 7.26
N MET A 188 -12.46 -3.03 7.61
CA MET A 188 -12.14 -2.20 8.77
C MET A 188 -12.42 -2.91 10.09
N GLY A 189 -13.26 -3.95 10.08
CA GLY A 189 -13.55 -4.74 11.26
C GLY A 189 -14.52 -4.11 12.24
N SER A 190 -15.36 -4.97 12.77
CA SER A 190 -16.27 -4.76 13.87
C SER A 190 -16.49 -6.10 14.58
N GLU A 191 -17.18 -6.09 15.71
CA GLU A 191 -17.44 -7.31 16.47
C GLU A 191 -18.16 -8.36 15.61
N GLY A 192 -17.57 -9.55 15.48
CA GLY A 192 -18.13 -10.67 14.72
C GLY A 192 -17.79 -10.68 13.21
N GLU A 193 -17.14 -9.65 12.67
CA GLU A 193 -16.66 -9.68 11.28
C GLU A 193 -15.40 -10.53 11.13
N LYS A 194 -15.40 -11.47 10.17
CA LYS A 194 -14.23 -12.29 9.84
C LYS A 194 -13.29 -11.54 8.92
N LEU A 195 -12.13 -11.13 9.40
CA LEU A 195 -11.17 -10.35 8.63
C LEU A 195 -10.14 -11.25 7.94
N ASN A 196 -9.48 -10.70 6.92
CA ASN A 196 -8.42 -11.36 6.15
C ASN A 196 -7.34 -10.33 5.75
N ASN A 197 -6.44 -10.69 4.84
CA ASN A 197 -5.36 -9.82 4.36
C ASN A 197 -5.80 -8.43 3.86
N TRP A 198 -7.08 -8.23 3.51
CA TRP A 198 -7.56 -6.90 3.12
C TRP A 198 -7.41 -5.87 4.22
N THR A 199 -7.54 -6.26 5.49
CA THR A 199 -7.41 -5.34 6.61
C THR A 199 -6.01 -4.72 6.68
N PRO A 200 -4.92 -5.48 6.89
CA PRO A 200 -3.58 -4.89 6.93
C PRO A 200 -3.17 -4.26 5.59
N TRP A 201 -3.56 -4.82 4.45
CA TRP A 201 -3.24 -4.26 3.13
C TRP A 201 -3.84 -2.86 2.94
N CYS A 202 -5.15 -2.72 3.12
CA CYS A 202 -5.81 -1.43 3.00
C CYS A 202 -5.31 -0.46 4.07
N THR A 203 -5.19 -0.90 5.33
CA THR A 203 -4.75 -0.06 6.44
C THR A 203 -3.35 0.52 6.22
N GLN A 204 -2.38 -0.28 5.75
CA GLN A 204 -1.03 0.21 5.47
C GLN A 204 -1.06 1.34 4.43
N ASN A 205 -1.82 1.16 3.35
CA ASN A 205 -1.87 2.12 2.26
C ASN A 205 -2.64 3.40 2.63
N VAL A 206 -3.72 3.28 3.42
CA VAL A 206 -4.43 4.43 4.00
C VAL A 206 -3.50 5.22 4.93
N LEU A 207 -2.74 4.54 5.80
CA LEU A 207 -1.76 5.19 6.67
C LEU A 207 -0.67 5.89 5.87
N LEU A 208 -0.10 5.22 4.86
CA LEU A 208 0.94 5.82 4.01
C LEU A 208 0.42 7.08 3.33
N CYS A 209 -0.80 7.04 2.81
CA CYS A 209 -1.46 8.21 2.23
C CYS A 209 -1.65 9.32 3.26
N ALA A 210 -2.30 9.03 4.39
CA ALA A 210 -2.66 10.04 5.38
C ALA A 210 -1.45 10.70 6.06
N LEU A 211 -0.36 9.94 6.26
CA LEU A 211 0.84 10.42 6.96
C LEU A 211 1.84 11.13 6.05
N THR A 212 1.73 10.97 4.73
CA THR A 212 2.53 11.73 3.75
C THR A 212 1.78 12.92 3.17
N MET A 213 0.45 12.94 3.28
CA MET A 213 -0.38 14.09 2.93
C MET A 213 -0.34 15.21 3.98
N GLY A 214 -0.63 16.44 3.55
CA GLY A 214 -0.87 17.58 4.44
C GLY A 214 -2.27 17.61 5.07
N LEU A 215 -2.67 16.53 5.73
CA LEU A 215 -3.96 16.49 6.46
C LEU A 215 -3.94 17.37 7.70
N SER A 216 -5.13 17.83 8.13
CA SER A 216 -5.27 18.43 9.45
C SER A 216 -4.91 17.43 10.56
N ASP A 217 -4.48 17.94 11.71
CA ASP A 217 -4.08 17.08 12.83
C ASP A 217 -5.26 16.21 13.32
N ASP A 218 -6.49 16.74 13.30
CA ASP A 218 -7.71 15.98 13.65
C ASP A 218 -7.95 14.80 12.70
N GLU A 219 -7.92 15.03 11.39
CA GLU A 219 -8.08 13.96 10.40
C GLU A 219 -7.00 12.90 10.55
N ARG A 220 -5.75 13.32 10.74
CA ARG A 220 -4.61 12.42 10.90
C ARG A 220 -4.76 11.54 12.14
N ASP A 221 -5.10 12.12 13.28
CA ASP A 221 -5.31 11.39 14.53
C ASP A 221 -6.50 10.42 14.42
N ARG A 222 -7.58 10.81 13.73
CA ARG A 222 -8.73 9.93 13.46
C ARG A 222 -8.36 8.76 12.56
N VAL A 223 -7.56 8.99 11.51
CA VAL A 223 -7.06 7.92 10.63
C VAL A 223 -6.19 6.94 11.43
N ILE A 224 -5.24 7.44 12.22
CA ILE A 224 -4.36 6.61 13.07
C ILE A 224 -5.19 5.76 14.03
N THR A 225 -6.19 6.36 14.68
CA THR A 225 -7.06 5.67 15.63
C THR A 225 -7.87 4.56 14.96
N GLN A 226 -8.45 4.85 13.79
CA GLN A 226 -9.23 3.86 13.03
C GLN A 226 -8.34 2.73 12.49
N ALA A 227 -7.15 3.05 12.00
CA ALA A 227 -6.16 2.07 11.55
C ALA A 227 -5.77 1.10 12.68
N ALA A 228 -5.43 1.63 13.86
CA ALA A 228 -5.12 0.82 15.02
C ALA A 228 -6.29 -0.08 15.46
N LYS A 229 -7.53 0.42 15.36
CA LYS A 229 -8.75 -0.35 15.64
C LYS A 229 -8.94 -1.51 14.65
N SER A 230 -8.78 -1.25 13.36
CA SER A 230 -8.91 -2.28 12.32
C SER A 230 -7.86 -3.38 12.45
N LEU A 231 -6.60 -3.01 12.72
CA LEU A 231 -5.52 -3.96 12.94
C LEU A 231 -5.72 -4.79 14.22
N ASP A 232 -6.25 -4.19 15.29
CA ASP A 232 -6.61 -4.94 16.50
C ASP A 232 -7.68 -6.00 16.22
N TYR A 233 -8.77 -5.66 15.51
CA TYR A 233 -9.78 -6.66 15.15
C TYR A 233 -9.22 -7.79 14.28
N TRP A 234 -8.29 -7.46 13.38
CA TRP A 234 -7.67 -8.47 12.52
C TRP A 234 -6.71 -9.39 13.32
N LEU A 235 -5.92 -8.82 14.23
CA LEU A 235 -5.03 -9.58 15.12
C LEU A 235 -5.78 -10.48 16.12
N ASP A 236 -7.00 -10.10 16.51
CA ASP A 236 -7.88 -10.93 17.34
C ASP A 236 -8.30 -12.23 16.62
N GLY A 237 -8.33 -12.22 15.28
CA GLY A 237 -8.58 -13.40 14.45
C GLY A 237 -7.37 -14.34 14.29
N TYR A 238 -6.16 -13.86 14.56
CA TYR A 238 -4.92 -14.64 14.43
C TYR A 238 -4.59 -15.44 15.70
N GLY A 239 -4.12 -16.67 15.50
CA GLY A 239 -3.56 -17.51 16.56
C GLY A 239 -2.27 -16.92 17.15
N GLU A 240 -1.92 -17.34 18.37
CA GLU A 240 -0.67 -16.93 19.03
C GLU A 240 0.58 -17.48 18.34
N ASP A 241 0.44 -18.50 17.49
CA ASP A 241 1.51 -19.07 16.66
C ASP A 241 1.82 -18.24 15.41
N GLY A 242 1.03 -17.19 15.12
CA GLY A 242 1.25 -16.29 14.00
C GLY A 242 1.06 -16.92 12.62
N CYS A 243 0.45 -18.10 12.54
CA CYS A 243 0.21 -18.78 11.27
C CYS A 243 -0.69 -17.94 10.35
N CYS A 244 -0.26 -17.73 9.10
CA CYS A 244 -1.12 -17.12 8.09
C CYS A 244 -2.02 -18.18 7.47
N ASP A 245 -3.28 -18.22 7.88
CA ASP A 245 -4.28 -19.22 7.45
C ASP A 245 -4.65 -19.10 5.96
N GLU A 246 -4.34 -17.98 5.32
CA GLU A 246 -4.44 -17.76 3.87
C GLU A 246 -3.24 -18.32 3.08
N GLY A 247 -2.21 -18.82 3.77
CA GLY A 247 -1.03 -19.45 3.17
C GLY A 247 0.14 -18.49 2.90
N PRO A 248 1.32 -19.02 2.51
CA PRO A 248 2.55 -18.24 2.36
C PRO A 248 2.47 -17.13 1.32
N HIS A 249 1.67 -17.29 0.25
CA HIS A 249 1.47 -16.23 -0.74
C HIS A 249 0.81 -14.98 -0.13
N TYR A 250 -0.19 -15.17 0.72
CA TYR A 250 -0.90 -14.08 1.37
C TYR A 250 -0.19 -13.54 2.61
N TRP A 251 0.86 -14.20 3.10
CA TRP A 251 1.68 -13.67 4.18
C TRP A 251 2.25 -12.26 3.87
N HIS A 252 2.67 -12.02 2.61
CA HIS A 252 3.14 -10.70 2.17
C HIS A 252 2.03 -9.64 2.15
N ALA A 253 0.78 -10.04 1.97
CA ALA A 253 -0.40 -9.18 2.03
C ALA A 253 -0.95 -9.03 3.46
N ALA A 254 -0.56 -9.94 4.37
CA ALA A 254 -0.99 -10.01 5.74
C ALA A 254 0.09 -9.44 6.68
N ALA A 255 0.98 -10.30 7.19
CA ALA A 255 1.97 -9.95 8.20
C ALA A 255 2.95 -8.85 7.75
N LEU A 256 3.33 -8.84 6.47
CA LEU A 256 4.22 -7.78 5.96
C LEU A 256 3.51 -6.42 5.85
N CYS A 257 2.20 -6.42 5.56
CA CYS A 257 1.39 -5.20 5.58
C CYS A 257 1.07 -4.71 7.00
N LEU A 258 0.96 -5.63 7.97
CA LEU A 258 0.98 -5.29 9.39
C LEU A 258 2.30 -4.59 9.74
N TYR A 259 3.44 -5.17 9.38
CA TYR A 259 4.75 -4.55 9.61
C TYR A 259 4.83 -3.15 9.00
N GLY A 260 4.40 -2.97 7.75
CA GLY A 260 4.38 -1.65 7.13
C GLY A 260 3.50 -0.66 7.90
N SER A 261 2.34 -1.10 8.41
CA SER A 261 1.49 -0.25 9.25
C SER A 261 2.19 0.14 10.56
N LEU A 262 2.86 -0.79 11.23
CA LEU A 262 3.62 -0.52 12.45
C LEU A 262 4.77 0.45 12.19
N PHE A 263 5.53 0.25 11.11
CA PHE A 263 6.60 1.15 10.70
C PHE A 263 6.10 2.58 10.47
N LEU A 264 4.97 2.75 9.77
CA LEU A 264 4.39 4.07 9.51
C LEU A 264 3.88 4.74 10.79
N LEU A 265 3.28 3.97 11.70
CA LEU A 265 2.86 4.46 13.01
C LEU A 265 4.06 4.85 13.88
N GLU A 266 5.17 4.10 13.83
CA GLU A 266 6.41 4.41 14.53
C GLU A 266 7.05 5.71 14.01
N GLU A 267 7.09 5.91 12.69
CA GLU A 267 7.56 7.17 12.09
C GLU A 267 6.73 8.38 12.55
N ALA A 268 5.41 8.19 12.72
CA ALA A 268 4.49 9.23 13.13
C ALA A 268 4.51 9.51 14.65
N LEU A 269 4.53 8.46 15.47
CA LEU A 269 4.31 8.52 16.93
C LEU A 269 5.57 8.26 17.77
N GLY A 270 6.68 7.90 17.13
CA GLY A 270 7.95 7.55 17.77
C GLY A 270 7.95 6.17 18.44
N GLU A 271 8.88 5.98 19.37
CA GLU A 271 9.24 4.70 20.00
C GLU A 271 8.10 4.01 20.77
N THR A 272 6.95 4.66 20.95
CA THR A 272 5.78 4.04 21.62
C THR A 272 5.30 2.78 20.87
N VAL A 273 5.51 2.72 19.55
CA VAL A 273 5.11 1.58 18.70
C VAL A 273 6.12 0.44 18.77
N THR A 274 7.39 0.73 19.11
CA THR A 274 8.49 -0.25 19.13
C THR A 274 8.19 -1.44 20.06
N ALA A 275 7.49 -1.22 21.17
CA ALA A 275 7.09 -2.27 22.10
C ALA A 275 6.18 -3.35 21.47
N LEU A 276 5.49 -3.05 20.37
CA LEU A 276 4.66 -4.01 19.67
C LEU A 276 5.50 -5.09 18.98
N TYR A 277 6.73 -4.79 18.56
CA TYR A 277 7.61 -5.79 17.93
C TYR A 277 8.07 -6.88 18.91
N GLU A 278 8.02 -6.61 20.22
CA GLU A 278 8.33 -7.60 21.26
C GLU A 278 7.15 -8.55 21.57
N VAL A 279 5.95 -8.25 21.07
CA VAL A 279 4.78 -9.08 21.30
C VAL A 279 4.94 -10.41 20.57
N LYS A 280 4.90 -11.50 21.33
CA LYS A 280 5.13 -12.87 20.84
C LYS A 280 4.34 -13.19 19.58
N LYS A 281 3.05 -12.83 19.51
CA LYS A 281 2.22 -13.01 18.32
C LYS A 281 2.82 -12.33 17.08
N ILE A 282 3.24 -11.07 17.17
CA ILE A 282 3.84 -10.32 16.06
C ILE A 282 5.16 -10.95 15.63
N ARG A 283 6.01 -11.35 16.59
CA ARG A 283 7.26 -12.07 16.28
C ARG A 283 7.00 -13.37 15.54
N ASN A 284 6.04 -14.16 16.02
CA ASN A 284 5.67 -15.42 15.38
C ASN A 284 5.10 -15.22 13.97
N MET A 285 4.30 -14.17 13.77
CA MET A 285 3.81 -13.80 12.43
C MET A 285 4.96 -13.46 11.47
N ALA A 286 6.00 -12.77 11.94
CA ALA A 286 7.20 -12.52 11.13
C ALA A 286 7.92 -13.84 10.78
N SER A 287 8.13 -14.72 11.77
CA SER A 287 8.87 -15.98 11.61
C SER A 287 8.12 -17.05 10.79
N TYR A 288 6.80 -16.94 10.65
CA TYR A 288 5.97 -17.95 9.97
C TYR A 288 6.50 -18.29 8.58
N ILE A 289 6.88 -17.29 7.77
CA ILE A 289 7.32 -17.50 6.39
C ILE A 289 8.60 -18.36 6.31
N CYS A 290 9.47 -18.26 7.31
CA CYS A 290 10.67 -19.09 7.42
C CYS A 290 10.34 -20.54 7.81
N SER A 291 9.25 -20.76 8.55
CA SER A 291 8.84 -22.09 9.02
C SER A 291 8.21 -22.94 7.92
N VAL A 292 7.65 -22.30 6.90
CA VAL A 292 7.07 -22.95 5.72
C VAL A 292 7.95 -22.83 4.47
N HIS A 293 9.17 -22.31 4.59
CA HIS A 293 10.13 -22.22 3.49
C HIS A 293 10.74 -23.59 3.15
N ILE A 294 10.90 -23.87 1.86
CA ILE A 294 11.54 -25.09 1.35
C ILE A 294 12.89 -24.74 0.72
N GLU A 295 12.89 -24.03 -0.41
CA GLU A 295 14.09 -23.67 -1.19
C GLU A 295 13.79 -22.48 -2.11
N ASP A 296 14.69 -21.50 -2.25
CA ASP A 296 14.51 -20.31 -3.10
C ASP A 296 13.12 -19.64 -2.87
N ASP A 297 12.28 -19.53 -3.91
CA ASP A 297 10.94 -18.96 -3.84
C ASP A 297 9.85 -19.99 -3.49
N LEU A 298 10.22 -21.22 -3.10
CA LEU A 298 9.32 -22.33 -2.80
C LEU A 298 8.99 -22.44 -1.32
N TYR A 299 7.69 -22.60 -1.06
CA TYR A 299 7.12 -22.74 0.28
C TYR A 299 6.13 -23.90 0.32
N LEU A 300 5.97 -24.50 1.49
CA LEU A 300 4.88 -25.42 1.78
C LEU A 300 3.56 -24.64 1.70
N ASN A 301 2.83 -24.82 0.61
CA ASN A 301 1.60 -24.09 0.37
C ASN A 301 0.37 -24.85 0.89
N PHE A 302 -0.61 -24.08 1.35
CA PHE A 302 -1.97 -24.50 1.66
C PHE A 302 -2.91 -23.32 1.36
N ALA A 303 -4.22 -23.57 1.40
CA ALA A 303 -5.25 -22.60 1.00
C ALA A 303 -5.00 -22.07 -0.43
N ASP A 304 -5.46 -20.86 -0.73
CA ASP A 304 -5.32 -20.21 -2.04
C ASP A 304 -3.91 -19.61 -2.24
N SER A 305 -2.89 -20.44 -2.07
CA SER A 305 -1.49 -20.04 -2.16
C SER A 305 -0.74 -20.80 -3.26
N SER A 306 -0.05 -20.05 -4.12
CA SER A 306 1.00 -20.61 -4.99
C SER A 306 2.13 -21.22 -4.14
N PRO A 307 2.74 -22.34 -4.56
CA PRO A 307 3.98 -22.83 -3.94
C PRO A 307 5.15 -21.87 -4.16
N LYS A 308 5.08 -21.04 -5.21
CA LYS A 308 5.99 -19.91 -5.44
C LYS A 308 5.39 -18.64 -4.86
N ALA A 309 5.69 -18.35 -3.61
CA ALA A 309 5.12 -17.20 -2.89
C ALA A 309 5.96 -15.92 -3.06
N GLY A 310 7.12 -16.02 -3.71
CA GLY A 310 8.03 -14.90 -3.93
C GLY A 310 9.26 -14.96 -3.02
N ARG A 311 10.29 -14.24 -3.43
CA ARG A 311 11.54 -14.12 -2.67
C ARG A 311 11.39 -13.12 -1.54
N LEU A 312 12.09 -13.40 -0.43
CA LEU A 312 12.21 -12.44 0.66
C LEU A 312 13.19 -11.35 0.25
N GLY A 313 12.99 -10.11 0.70
CA GLY A 313 13.86 -9.00 0.36
C GLY A 313 13.90 -7.91 1.43
N ALA A 314 14.02 -6.67 0.99
CA ALA A 314 14.29 -5.55 1.90
C ALA A 314 13.21 -5.35 2.98
N ARG A 315 11.92 -5.58 2.67
CA ARG A 315 10.85 -5.39 3.66
C ARG A 315 10.87 -6.50 4.71
N GLU A 316 11.08 -7.73 4.27
CA GLU A 316 11.19 -8.92 5.12
C GLU A 316 12.42 -8.82 6.03
N TRP A 317 13.56 -8.38 5.48
CA TRP A 317 14.76 -8.10 6.28
C TRP A 317 14.47 -7.05 7.36
N ARG A 318 13.82 -5.93 7.01
CA ARG A 318 13.49 -4.89 7.98
C ARG A 318 12.49 -5.37 9.04
N PHE A 319 11.54 -6.22 8.68
CA PHE A 319 10.66 -6.85 9.67
C PHE A 319 11.46 -7.75 10.62
N GLY A 320 12.35 -8.58 10.09
CA GLY A 320 13.26 -9.41 10.89
C GLY A 320 14.17 -8.61 11.82
N VAL A 321 14.64 -7.44 11.40
CA VAL A 321 15.36 -6.50 12.29
C VAL A 321 14.46 -6.02 13.41
N ALA A 322 13.24 -5.57 13.09
CA ALA A 322 12.31 -5.02 14.07
C ALA A 322 11.91 -6.03 15.15
N VAL A 323 11.70 -7.30 14.78
CA VAL A 323 11.31 -8.39 15.71
C VAL A 323 12.48 -9.20 16.27
N ASN A 324 13.72 -8.79 15.95
CA ASN A 324 14.96 -9.50 16.27
C ASN A 324 14.94 -11.00 15.88
N ASP A 325 14.56 -11.27 14.62
CA ASP A 325 14.54 -12.60 14.01
C ASP A 325 15.76 -12.79 13.09
N GLU A 326 16.76 -13.54 13.57
CA GLU A 326 17.98 -13.83 12.80
C GLU A 326 17.73 -14.67 11.55
N GLU A 327 16.76 -15.56 11.56
CA GLU A 327 16.50 -16.44 10.43
C GLU A 327 15.82 -15.67 9.30
N LEU A 328 14.83 -14.83 9.63
CA LEU A 328 14.18 -13.96 8.65
C LEU A 328 15.18 -12.98 8.03
N LYS A 329 16.04 -12.36 8.86
CA LYS A 329 17.13 -11.49 8.38
C LYS A 329 18.07 -12.24 7.44
N ARG A 330 18.52 -13.44 7.82
CA ARG A 330 19.45 -14.24 7.02
C ARG A 330 18.85 -14.61 5.66
N ARG A 331 17.62 -15.10 5.63
CA ARG A 331 16.97 -15.53 4.37
C ARG A 331 16.71 -14.36 3.43
N ALA A 332 16.23 -13.24 3.96
CA ALA A 332 15.99 -12.04 3.17
C ALA A 332 17.26 -11.40 2.56
N LEU A 333 18.46 -11.81 2.99
CA LEU A 333 19.74 -11.40 2.39
C LEU A 333 20.29 -12.39 1.35
N LEU A 334 19.79 -13.63 1.35
CA LEU A 334 20.28 -14.71 0.49
C LEU A 334 19.51 -14.82 -0.84
N ASP A 335 18.29 -14.31 -0.89
CA ASP A 335 17.38 -14.39 -2.04
C ASP A 335 17.44 -13.15 -2.96
#